data_AF-A0A6A5RFX4-F1
#
_entry.id   AF-A0A6A5RFX4-F1
#
_cell.length_a   1.000
_cell.length_b   1.000
_cell.length_c   1.000
_cell.angle_alpha   90.00
_cell.angle_beta   90.00
_cell.angle_gamma   90.00
#
_symmetry.space_group_name_H-M   'P 1'
#
loop_
_entity.id
_entity.type
_entity.pdbx_description
1 polymer ?
#
loop_
_entity_poly.entity_id
_entity_poly.type
_entity_poly.pdbx_seq_one_letter_code
_entity_poly.pdbx_strand_id
1 'polypeptide(L)'
;CTNRTRGAGPVPSPDTSSAFLSYQPFADAAKSATTPTNYTAAFTNLHASTTAKTYLGVSELSSYDVSNCTAQCDAQNGCTAVNIFFERTPTLNLGPNCANAPSSTVIKCVFWGDAVTKQNTVNSGYTDNGFVVAIAGSNGYNK
;
A
#
# COMPACT_ATOMS: atom_id res chain seq x y z
N CYS A 1 -21.74 11.86 -4.63
CA CYS A 1 -20.32 11.50 -4.43
C CYS A 1 -19.45 12.25 -5.41
N THR A 2 -18.17 12.44 -5.08
CA THR A 2 -17.19 13.13 -5.94
C THR A 2 -16.10 12.15 -6.37
N ASN A 3 -15.54 12.35 -7.57
CA ASN A 3 -14.45 11.52 -8.08
C ASN A 3 -13.19 11.65 -7.21
N ARG A 4 -12.49 10.52 -7.03
CA ARG A 4 -11.15 10.47 -6.47
C ARG A 4 -10.13 10.30 -7.60
N THR A 5 -8.91 10.75 -7.35
CA THR A 5 -7.77 10.43 -8.22
C THR A 5 -7.62 8.91 -8.30
N ARG A 6 -7.38 8.40 -9.50
CA ARG A 6 -7.14 6.97 -9.73
C ARG A 6 -5.68 6.64 -9.49
N GLY A 7 -5.43 5.54 -8.80
CA GLY A 7 -4.11 4.94 -8.70
C GLY A 7 -3.69 4.25 -10.02
N ALA A 8 -2.41 3.97 -10.12
CA ALA A 8 -1.79 3.40 -11.32
C ALA A 8 -1.76 1.86 -11.35
N GLY A 9 -2.16 1.19 -10.27
CA GLY A 9 -2.13 -0.27 -10.19
C GLY A 9 -3.25 -0.95 -11.01
N PRO A 10 -3.06 -2.22 -11.39
CA PRO A 10 -4.11 -2.98 -12.07
C PRO A 10 -5.30 -3.22 -11.14
N VAL A 11 -6.52 -3.21 -11.70
CA VAL A 11 -7.75 -3.56 -10.97
C VAL A 11 -8.07 -5.03 -11.24
N PRO A 12 -8.06 -5.90 -10.21
CA PRO A 12 -8.37 -7.32 -10.37
C PRO A 12 -9.81 -7.56 -10.85
N SER A 13 -10.00 -8.62 -11.64
CA SER A 13 -11.32 -9.09 -12.08
C SER A 13 -11.60 -10.48 -11.48
N PRO A 14 -12.73 -10.69 -10.78
CA PRO A 14 -13.80 -9.73 -10.51
C PRO A 14 -13.39 -8.63 -9.51
N ASP A 15 -13.98 -7.42 -9.61
CA ASP A 15 -13.68 -6.29 -8.73
C ASP A 15 -14.28 -6.48 -7.33
N THR A 16 -13.62 -7.31 -6.52
CA THR A 16 -13.98 -7.62 -5.13
C THR A 16 -12.74 -7.56 -4.24
N SER A 17 -12.93 -7.36 -2.94
CA SER A 17 -11.80 -7.41 -1.99
C SER A 17 -11.14 -8.79 -1.94
N SER A 18 -11.91 -9.88 -2.05
CA SER A 18 -11.36 -11.23 -2.09
C SER A 18 -10.45 -11.44 -3.30
N ALA A 19 -10.91 -11.05 -4.50
CA ALA A 19 -10.10 -11.16 -5.71
C ALA A 19 -8.88 -10.24 -5.65
N PHE A 20 -8.99 -9.08 -5.01
CA PHE A 20 -7.87 -8.19 -4.76
C PHE A 20 -6.80 -8.82 -3.87
N LEU A 21 -7.21 -9.42 -2.76
CA LEU A 21 -6.31 -10.10 -1.83
C LEU A 21 -5.65 -11.36 -2.42
N SER A 22 -6.32 -12.03 -3.37
CA SER A 22 -5.78 -13.21 -4.05
C SER A 22 -5.12 -12.90 -5.40
N TYR A 23 -4.95 -11.63 -5.76
CA TYR A 23 -4.46 -11.26 -7.09
C TYR A 23 -2.96 -11.56 -7.23
N GLN A 24 -2.65 -12.64 -7.96
CA GLN A 24 -1.30 -13.17 -8.10
C GLN A 24 -0.25 -12.13 -8.55
N PRO A 25 -0.53 -11.20 -9.50
CA PRO A 25 0.43 -10.18 -9.88
C PRO A 25 0.89 -9.24 -8.76
N PHE A 26 0.05 -8.99 -7.73
CA PHE A 26 0.51 -8.23 -6.56
C PHE A 26 1.51 -9.01 -5.72
N ALA A 27 1.25 -10.31 -5.53
CA ALA A 27 2.15 -11.19 -4.82
C ALA A 27 3.47 -11.39 -5.58
N ASP A 28 3.42 -11.49 -6.89
CA ASP A 28 4.60 -11.59 -7.74
C ASP A 28 5.45 -10.32 -7.65
N ALA A 29 4.84 -9.14 -7.83
CA ALA A 29 5.54 -7.86 -7.70
C ALA A 29 6.22 -7.70 -6.33
N ALA A 30 5.51 -8.06 -5.25
CA ALA A 30 6.05 -8.00 -3.90
C ALA A 30 7.21 -8.99 -3.68
N LYS A 31 7.10 -10.23 -4.17
CA LYS A 31 8.13 -11.28 -3.98
C LYS A 31 9.33 -11.11 -4.90
N SER A 32 9.14 -10.55 -6.10
CA SER A 32 10.23 -10.31 -7.05
C SER A 32 10.99 -9.01 -6.78
N ALA A 33 10.48 -8.15 -5.90
CA ALA A 33 11.11 -6.89 -5.58
C ALA A 33 12.47 -7.08 -4.88
N THR A 34 13.53 -6.60 -5.51
CA THR A 34 14.87 -6.59 -4.94
C THR A 34 14.92 -5.63 -3.74
N THR A 35 15.58 -6.06 -2.67
CA THR A 35 15.87 -5.19 -1.52
C THR A 35 16.86 -4.10 -1.94
N PRO A 36 16.54 -2.80 -1.78
CA PRO A 36 17.46 -1.72 -2.14
C PRO A 36 18.74 -1.73 -1.30
N THR A 37 19.83 -1.21 -1.87
CA THR A 37 21.10 -1.03 -1.15
C THR A 37 20.90 -0.18 0.10
N ASN A 38 21.56 -0.54 1.20
CA ASN A 38 21.43 0.09 2.53
C ASN A 38 20.05 -0.10 3.19
N TYR A 39 19.24 -1.03 2.70
CA TYR A 39 18.02 -1.44 3.37
C TYR A 39 18.04 -2.95 3.65
N THR A 40 17.25 -3.36 4.63
CA THR A 40 16.98 -4.75 4.97
C THR A 40 15.48 -5.02 4.87
N ALA A 41 15.10 -6.13 4.24
CA ALA A 41 13.70 -6.54 4.16
C ALA A 41 13.22 -7.06 5.52
N ALA A 42 12.17 -6.43 6.08
CA ALA A 42 11.57 -6.82 7.35
C ALA A 42 10.42 -7.83 7.18
N PHE A 43 9.67 -7.69 6.10
CA PHE A 43 8.60 -8.60 5.69
C PHE A 43 8.30 -8.42 4.21
N THR A 44 7.71 -9.46 3.62
CA THR A 44 7.37 -9.49 2.19
C THR A 44 5.96 -10.04 2.01
N ASN A 45 5.22 -9.42 1.09
CA ASN A 45 3.91 -9.86 0.63
C ASN A 45 2.88 -10.12 1.75
N LEU A 46 2.72 -9.17 2.67
CA LEU A 46 1.63 -9.20 3.66
C LEU A 46 0.34 -8.57 3.09
N HIS A 47 -0.79 -8.86 3.75
CA HIS A 47 -2.11 -8.29 3.44
C HIS A 47 -2.49 -7.14 4.40
N ALA A 48 -1.48 -6.44 4.91
CA ALA A 48 -1.64 -5.33 5.84
C ALA A 48 -0.53 -4.29 5.64
N SER A 49 -0.79 -3.05 6.05
CA SER A 49 0.20 -1.98 6.11
C SER A 49 0.66 -1.71 7.54
N THR A 50 1.82 -1.07 7.66
CA THR A 50 2.41 -0.71 8.95
C THR A 50 1.60 0.37 9.66
N THR A 51 1.50 0.22 10.98
CA THR A 51 1.03 1.27 11.91
C THR A 51 2.11 1.48 12.95
N ALA A 52 2.74 2.66 12.92
CA ALA A 52 3.75 3.06 13.90
C ALA A 52 3.51 4.51 14.37
N LYS A 53 4.35 5.03 15.26
CA LYS A 53 4.13 6.34 15.92
C LYS A 53 4.54 7.51 15.01
N THR A 54 5.65 7.36 14.31
CA THR A 54 6.33 8.42 13.56
C THR A 54 6.02 8.27 12.08
N TYR A 55 4.78 8.61 11.70
CA TYR A 55 4.37 8.69 10.30
C TYR A 55 4.96 9.95 9.66
N LEU A 56 5.65 9.78 8.54
CA LEU A 56 6.36 10.88 7.85
C LEU A 56 5.72 11.28 6.52
N GLY A 57 4.77 10.50 6.02
CA GLY A 57 4.05 10.80 4.79
C GLY A 57 3.80 9.56 3.93
N VAL A 58 3.17 9.79 2.79
CA VAL A 58 2.89 8.78 1.77
C VAL A 58 3.09 9.37 0.39
N SER A 59 3.61 8.55 -0.51
CA SER A 59 3.71 8.83 -1.94
C SER A 59 2.88 7.80 -2.72
N GLU A 60 2.13 8.26 -3.71
CA GLU A 60 1.42 7.40 -4.66
C GLU A 60 2.32 7.18 -5.88
N LEU A 61 2.69 5.93 -6.13
CA LEU A 61 3.62 5.56 -7.19
C LEU A 61 2.88 5.15 -8.46
N SER A 62 3.53 5.36 -9.61
CA SER A 62 3.05 4.90 -10.92
C SER A 62 3.28 3.40 -11.15
N SER A 63 4.19 2.78 -10.40
CA SER A 63 4.52 1.35 -10.44
C SER A 63 5.00 0.87 -9.07
N TYR A 64 5.10 -0.45 -8.88
CA TYR A 64 5.62 -1.05 -7.66
C TYR A 64 7.16 -0.98 -7.65
N ASP A 65 7.70 0.22 -7.46
CA ASP A 65 9.12 0.52 -7.50
C ASP A 65 9.68 0.77 -6.09
N VAL A 66 10.27 -0.28 -5.51
CA VAL A 66 10.86 -0.22 -4.18
C VAL A 66 12.08 0.71 -4.14
N SER A 67 12.87 0.77 -5.21
CA SER A 67 14.06 1.62 -5.27
C SER A 67 13.68 3.11 -5.25
N ASN A 68 12.66 3.49 -6.02
CA ASN A 68 12.10 4.84 -5.99
C ASN A 68 11.49 5.16 -4.62
N CYS A 69 10.77 4.21 -4.02
CA CYS A 69 10.19 4.37 -2.68
C CYS A 69 11.27 4.65 -1.61
N THR A 70 12.36 3.88 -1.59
CA THR A 70 13.46 4.10 -0.65
C THR A 70 14.24 5.37 -0.96
N ALA A 71 14.44 5.73 -2.23
CA ALA A 71 15.11 6.98 -2.61
C ALA A 71 14.35 8.21 -2.09
N GLN A 72 13.01 8.19 -2.11
CA GLN A 72 12.20 9.26 -1.51
C GLN A 72 12.35 9.33 0.01
N CYS A 73 12.46 8.18 0.68
CA CYS A 73 12.80 8.13 2.11
C CYS A 73 14.21 8.66 2.39
N ASP A 74 15.19 8.38 1.54
CA ASP A 74 16.57 8.89 1.69
C ASP A 74 16.66 10.41 1.57
N ALA A 75 15.79 11.00 0.75
CA ALA A 75 15.67 12.46 0.61
C ALA A 75 14.94 13.13 1.80
N GLN A 76 14.30 12.36 2.68
CA GLN A 76 13.50 12.87 3.79
C GLN A 76 14.23 12.73 5.14
N ASN A 77 14.47 13.84 5.81
CA ASN A 77 15.09 13.84 7.13
C ASN A 77 14.26 13.02 8.14
N GLY A 78 14.92 12.14 8.88
CA GLY A 78 14.30 11.29 9.89
C GLY A 78 13.60 10.04 9.35
N CYS A 79 13.57 9.80 8.03
CA CYS A 79 13.00 8.58 7.49
C CYS A 79 13.97 7.40 7.62
N THR A 80 13.54 6.39 8.37
CA THR A 80 14.33 5.19 8.72
C THR A 80 13.78 3.92 8.09
N ALA A 81 12.53 3.95 7.63
CA ALA A 81 11.88 2.78 7.05
C ALA A 81 10.78 3.16 6.07
N VAL A 82 10.47 2.22 5.17
CA VAL A 82 9.36 2.34 4.23
C VAL A 82 8.45 1.12 4.27
N ASN A 83 7.16 1.33 4.00
CA ASN A 83 6.22 0.27 3.69
C ASN A 83 5.56 0.55 2.35
N ILE A 84 5.79 -0.32 1.37
CA ILE A 84 5.23 -0.24 0.02
C ILE A 84 4.17 -1.33 -0.17
N PHE A 85 3.01 -0.98 -0.71
CA PHE A 85 1.88 -1.92 -0.87
C PHE A 85 0.86 -1.44 -1.91
N PHE A 86 0.01 -2.36 -2.36
CA PHE A 86 -1.19 -2.05 -3.14
C PHE A 86 -2.38 -1.84 -2.19
N GLU A 87 -3.15 -0.77 -2.39
CA GLU A 87 -4.39 -0.49 -1.69
C GLU A 87 -5.57 -0.49 -2.66
N ARG A 88 -6.63 -1.23 -2.32
CA ARG A 88 -7.92 -1.16 -2.99
C ARG A 88 -8.69 0.05 -2.46
N THR A 89 -8.93 1.04 -3.29
CA THR A 89 -9.57 2.31 -2.90
C THR A 89 -10.81 2.54 -3.78
N PRO A 90 -11.93 3.10 -3.26
CA PRO A 90 -13.07 3.42 -4.11
C PRO A 90 -12.72 4.56 -5.07
N THR A 91 -13.24 4.52 -6.31
CA THR A 91 -13.06 5.62 -7.29
C THR A 91 -13.83 6.90 -6.92
N LEU A 92 -14.69 6.84 -5.91
CA LEU A 92 -15.55 7.93 -5.45
C LEU A 92 -15.39 8.14 -3.94
N ASN A 93 -15.62 9.36 -3.47
CA ASN A 93 -15.84 9.63 -2.05
C ASN A 93 -17.26 9.16 -1.69
N LEU A 94 -17.34 8.09 -0.89
CA LEU A 94 -18.59 7.43 -0.54
C LEU A 94 -19.38 8.19 0.54
N GLY A 95 -20.66 7.89 0.64
CA GLY A 95 -21.56 8.47 1.63
C GLY A 95 -22.96 7.86 1.55
N PRO A 96 -23.93 8.37 2.33
CA PRO A 96 -25.24 7.72 2.49
C PRO A 96 -25.98 7.43 1.17
N ASN A 97 -25.88 8.35 0.19
CA ASN A 97 -26.53 8.22 -1.12
C ASN A 97 -25.58 7.69 -2.21
N CYS A 98 -24.39 7.21 -1.84
CA CYS A 98 -23.37 6.68 -2.74
C CYS A 98 -22.50 5.68 -1.95
N ALA A 99 -23.10 4.55 -1.59
CA ALA A 99 -22.54 3.61 -0.63
C ALA A 99 -21.49 2.66 -1.25
N ASN A 100 -21.32 2.66 -2.58
CA ASN A 100 -20.34 1.83 -3.27
C ASN A 100 -19.83 2.50 -4.56
N ALA A 101 -18.65 2.07 -5.03
CA ALA A 101 -18.03 2.51 -6.27
C ALA A 101 -17.14 1.40 -6.84
N PRO A 102 -16.84 1.41 -8.16
CA PRO A 102 -15.73 0.63 -8.71
C PRO A 102 -14.43 0.94 -7.97
N SER A 103 -13.54 -0.04 -7.85
CA SER A 103 -12.25 0.17 -7.22
C SER A 103 -11.22 0.79 -8.16
N SER A 104 -10.21 1.37 -7.53
CA SER A 104 -8.92 1.73 -8.10
C SER A 104 -7.84 1.12 -7.23
N THR A 105 -6.70 0.77 -7.83
CA THR A 105 -5.55 0.24 -7.10
C THR A 105 -4.50 1.33 -6.97
N VAL A 106 -4.27 1.78 -5.75
CA VAL A 106 -3.23 2.77 -5.43
C VAL A 106 -1.98 2.03 -4.98
N ILE A 107 -0.82 2.38 -5.53
CA ILE A 107 0.47 1.85 -5.09
C ILE A 107 1.03 2.87 -4.11
N LYS A 108 1.03 2.55 -2.82
CA LYS A 108 1.48 3.47 -1.77
C LYS A 108 2.89 3.13 -1.34
N CYS A 109 3.71 4.15 -1.17
CA CYS A 109 4.98 4.11 -0.45
C CYS A 109 4.84 4.99 0.79
N VAL A 110 4.78 4.38 1.96
CA VAL A 110 4.62 5.07 3.25
C VAL A 110 5.98 5.20 3.94
N PHE A 111 6.28 6.41 4.41
CA PHE A 111 7.53 6.76 5.07
C PHE A 111 7.35 6.73 6.60
N TRP A 112 8.30 6.09 7.29
CA TRP A 112 8.28 5.96 8.75
C TRP A 112 9.61 6.39 9.35
N GLY A 113 9.53 7.08 10.50
CA GLY A 113 10.67 7.33 11.38
C GLY A 113 10.85 6.27 12.47
N ASP A 114 9.96 5.27 12.50
CA ASP A 114 10.12 4.05 13.29
C ASP A 114 10.45 2.87 12.35
N ALA A 115 11.01 1.80 12.91
CA ALA A 115 11.18 0.56 12.16
C ALA A 115 9.82 -0.06 11.78
N VAL A 116 9.73 -0.58 10.56
CA VAL A 116 8.61 -1.42 10.12
C VAL A 116 8.94 -2.88 10.43
N THR A 117 7.98 -3.61 10.98
CA THR A 117 8.13 -5.01 11.39
C THR A 117 6.85 -5.77 11.12
N LYS A 118 6.92 -7.09 10.96
CA LYS A 118 5.71 -7.91 10.78
C LYS A 118 4.69 -7.71 11.92
N GLN A 119 5.16 -7.41 13.14
CA GLN A 119 4.34 -7.21 14.33
C GLN A 119 3.55 -5.89 14.30
N ASN A 120 4.09 -4.83 13.70
CA ASN A 120 3.40 -3.55 13.57
C ASN A 120 2.70 -3.36 12.21
N THR A 121 2.79 -4.36 11.32
CA THR A 121 2.05 -4.43 10.05
C THR A 121 0.71 -5.12 10.22
N VAL A 122 -0.24 -4.39 10.83
CA VAL A 122 -1.54 -4.93 11.26
C VAL A 122 -2.75 -4.24 10.62
N ASN A 123 -2.57 -3.09 9.96
CA ASN A 123 -3.67 -2.39 9.30
C ASN A 123 -4.07 -3.15 8.03
N SER A 124 -5.12 -3.96 8.11
CA SER A 124 -5.58 -4.81 7.01
C SER A 124 -6.60 -4.11 6.09
N GLY A 125 -6.79 -2.80 6.26
CA GLY A 125 -7.86 -2.03 5.62
C GLY A 125 -9.10 -1.88 6.51
N TYR A 126 -10.19 -1.42 5.92
CA TYR A 126 -11.44 -1.11 6.61
C TYR A 126 -12.63 -1.14 5.64
N THR A 127 -13.84 -1.12 6.17
CA THR A 127 -15.05 -0.98 5.35
C THR A 127 -15.54 0.46 5.40
N ASP A 128 -15.72 1.07 4.24
CA ASP A 128 -16.32 2.40 4.06
C ASP A 128 -17.69 2.26 3.40
N ASN A 129 -18.75 2.50 4.17
CA ASN A 129 -20.14 2.22 3.80
C ASN A 129 -20.35 0.74 3.42
N GLY A 130 -20.20 0.38 2.13
CA GLY A 130 -20.23 -1.00 1.63
C GLY A 130 -18.98 -1.42 0.86
N PHE A 131 -17.99 -0.52 0.71
CA PHE A 131 -16.75 -0.80 0.00
C PHE A 131 -15.67 -1.28 0.97
N VAL A 132 -15.07 -2.43 0.68
CA VAL A 132 -13.95 -2.95 1.46
C VAL A 132 -12.64 -2.41 0.89
N VAL A 133 -11.98 -1.51 1.63
CA VAL A 133 -10.59 -1.14 1.43
C VAL A 133 -9.72 -2.28 1.92
N ALA A 134 -8.80 -2.73 1.07
CA ALA A 134 -7.96 -3.89 1.35
C ALA A 134 -6.52 -3.59 0.94
N ILE A 135 -5.57 -4.27 1.58
CA ILE A 135 -4.14 -4.11 1.33
C ILE A 135 -3.55 -5.45 0.89
N ALA A 136 -2.71 -5.43 -0.15
CA ALA A 136 -2.06 -6.61 -0.69
C ALA A 136 -0.64 -6.28 -1.16
N GLY A 137 0.20 -7.32 -1.32
CA GLY A 137 1.57 -7.16 -1.80
C GLY A 137 2.39 -6.21 -0.94
N SER A 138 2.24 -6.27 0.39
CA SER A 138 2.90 -5.33 1.30
C SER A 138 4.30 -5.77 1.68
N ASN A 139 5.30 -4.94 1.37
CA ASN A 139 6.69 -5.12 1.78
C ASN A 139 7.14 -4.01 2.73
N GLY A 140 8.02 -4.36 3.67
CA GLY A 140 8.63 -3.43 4.61
C GLY A 140 10.14 -3.48 4.53
N TYR A 141 10.78 -2.31 4.54
CA TYR A 141 12.23 -2.17 4.45
C TYR A 141 12.73 -1.18 5.50
N ASN A 142 13.78 -1.54 6.24
CA ASN A 142 14.44 -0.69 7.24
C ASN A 142 15.87 -0.37 6.80
N LYS A 143 16.35 0.85 7.07
CA LYS A 143 17.76 1.23 6.92
C LYS A 143 18.64 0.60 8.00
#